data_AF-A0A6I1HQ39-F1
#
_entry.id   AF-A0A6I1HQ39-F1
#
_cell.length_a   1.000
_cell.length_b   1.000
_cell.length_c   1.000
_cell.angle_alpha   90.00
_cell.angle_beta   90.00
_cell.angle_gamma   90.00
#
_symmetry.space_group_name_H-M   'P 1'
#
loop_
_entity.id
_entity.type
_entity.pdbx_description
1 polymer ?
#
loop_
_entity_poly.entity_id
_entity_poly.type
_entity_poly.pdbx_seq_one_letter_code
_entity_poly.pdbx_strand_id
1 'polypeptide(L)'
;LDNRAGSLAQTGTGLMTVNATGQLDNTGGKIEGNGDALVKASTLLNNTGRIVAAQDATLNVGSLDNTEGTVAAGRNLALSGGDI
;
A
#
# COMPACT_ATOMS: atom_id res chain seq x y z
N LEU A 1 -6.51 -8.09 6.48
CA LEU A 1 -5.11 -7.96 6.92
C LEU A 1 -5.01 -6.69 7.75
N ASP A 2 -4.47 -6.75 8.97
CA ASP A 2 -4.37 -5.61 9.89
C ASP A 2 -2.88 -5.27 10.11
N ASN A 3 -2.49 -4.06 9.75
CA ASN A 3 -1.17 -3.46 9.94
C ASN A 3 -1.30 -2.08 10.62
N ARG A 4 -2.35 -1.85 11.41
CA ARG A 4 -2.53 -0.59 12.13
C ARG A 4 -1.38 -0.31 13.08
N ALA A 5 -0.83 0.90 13.00
CA ALA A 5 0.39 1.30 13.73
C ALA A 5 1.60 0.35 13.56
N GLY A 6 1.51 -0.61 12.63
CA GLY A 6 2.52 -1.63 12.36
C GLY A 6 3.53 -1.18 11.31
N SER A 7 4.49 -2.05 11.02
CA SER A 7 5.49 -1.83 9.97
C SER A 7 5.73 -3.12 9.20
N LEU A 8 5.48 -3.06 7.89
CA LEU A 8 5.85 -4.06 6.91
C LEU A 8 6.91 -3.44 6.00
N ALA A 9 8.14 -3.92 6.09
CA ALA A 9 9.25 -3.39 5.31
C ALA A 9 9.95 -4.50 4.52
N GLN A 10 10.09 -4.31 3.21
CA GLN A 10 10.93 -5.14 2.35
C GLN A 10 12.17 -4.36 1.96
N THR A 11 13.32 -4.71 2.55
CA THR A 11 14.59 -3.99 2.35
C THR A 11 15.38 -4.43 1.12
N GLY A 12 15.01 -5.57 0.51
CA GLY A 12 15.55 -6.02 -0.76
C GLY A 12 14.97 -5.28 -1.97
N THR A 13 15.58 -5.46 -3.13
CA THR A 13 15.17 -4.81 -4.40
C THR A 13 14.08 -5.56 -5.16
N GLY A 14 13.66 -6.73 -4.66
CA GLY A 14 12.61 -7.54 -5.28
C GLY A 14 11.21 -6.95 -5.06
N LEU A 15 10.23 -7.51 -5.77
CA LEU A 15 8.82 -7.15 -5.64
C LEU A 15 8.29 -7.52 -4.24
N MET A 16 7.76 -6.54 -3.52
CA MET A 16 6.95 -6.76 -2.31
C MET A 16 5.49 -6.96 -2.73
N THR A 17 4.84 -8.05 -2.29
CA THR A 17 3.42 -8.28 -2.54
C THR A 17 2.64 -8.34 -1.23
N VAL A 18 1.69 -7.43 -1.06
CA VAL A 18 0.70 -7.46 0.02
C VAL A 18 -0.65 -7.80 -0.60
N ASN A 19 -1.19 -8.98 -0.27
CA ASN A 19 -2.45 -9.45 -0.83
C ASN A 19 -3.46 -9.71 0.29
N ALA A 20 -4.51 -8.91 0.34
CA ALA A 20 -5.67 -9.10 1.20
C ALA A 20 -6.90 -9.41 0.33
N THR A 21 -7.64 -10.46 0.65
CA THR A 21 -8.86 -10.84 -0.10
C THR A 21 -10.07 -9.96 0.23
N GLY A 22 -9.98 -9.11 1.25
CA GLY A 22 -11.02 -8.21 1.70
C GLY A 22 -10.43 -6.86 2.10
N GLN A 23 -10.50 -6.52 3.39
CA GLN A 23 -9.91 -5.29 3.91
C GLN A 23 -8.41 -5.44 4.21
N LEU A 24 -7.63 -4.45 3.77
CA LEU A 24 -6.29 -4.15 4.25
C LEU A 24 -6.37 -2.86 5.08
N ASP A 25 -6.08 -2.96 6.36
CA ASP A 25 -6.02 -1.82 7.26
C ASP A 25 -4.56 -1.47 7.58
N ASN A 26 -4.13 -0.31 7.12
CA ASN A 26 -2.81 0.28 7.34
C ASN A 26 -2.94 1.63 8.07
N THR A 27 -4.03 1.86 8.83
CA THR A 27 -4.24 3.14 9.52
C THR A 27 -3.13 3.40 10.54
N GLY A 28 -2.43 4.52 10.36
CA GLY A 28 -1.24 4.88 11.15
C GLY A 28 -0.05 3.90 10.98
N GLY A 29 -0.17 2.91 10.09
CA GLY A 29 0.83 1.89 9.82
C GLY A 29 1.75 2.26 8.66
N LYS A 30 2.73 1.39 8.40
CA LYS A 30 3.73 1.55 7.33
C LYS A 30 3.85 0.29 6.48
N ILE A 31 3.84 0.46 5.17
CA ILE A 31 4.18 -0.55 4.16
C ILE A 31 5.24 0.06 3.26
N GLU A 32 6.48 -0.43 3.35
CA GLU A 32 7.64 0.18 2.68
C GLU A 32 8.45 -0.86 1.90
N GLY A 33 8.50 -0.72 0.58
CA GLY A 33 9.30 -1.56 -0.32
C GLY A 33 10.52 -0.82 -0.87
N ASN A 34 11.72 -1.39 -0.75
CA ASN A 34 12.94 -0.87 -1.40
C ASN A 34 13.05 -1.27 -2.88
N GLY A 35 12.24 -2.24 -3.32
CA GLY A 35 11.99 -2.58 -4.72
C GLY A 35 10.66 -2.02 -5.21
N ASP A 36 10.01 -2.79 -6.08
CA ASP A 36 8.63 -2.56 -6.49
C ASP A 36 7.65 -3.01 -5.38
N ALA A 37 6.47 -2.41 -5.33
CA ALA A 37 5.39 -2.81 -4.42
C ALA A 37 4.09 -3.09 -5.19
N LEU A 38 3.45 -4.21 -4.86
CA LEU A 38 2.12 -4.58 -5.33
C LEU A 38 1.20 -4.79 -4.13
N VAL A 39 0.18 -3.95 -4.02
CA VAL A 39 -0.84 -4.05 -2.97
C VAL A 39 -2.18 -4.41 -3.62
N LYS A 40 -2.81 -5.46 -3.11
CA LYS A 40 -4.13 -5.94 -3.55
C LYS A 40 -5.08 -6.02 -2.36
N ALA A 41 -6.25 -5.40 -2.49
CA ALA A 41 -7.32 -5.47 -1.49
C ALA A 41 -8.69 -5.22 -2.12
N SER A 42 -9.78 -5.63 -1.50
CA SER A 42 -11.11 -5.09 -1.86
C SER A 42 -11.29 -3.69 -1.28
N THR A 43 -10.81 -3.45 -0.07
CA THR A 43 -10.82 -2.14 0.60
C THR A 43 -9.47 -1.89 1.23
N LEU A 44 -8.89 -0.73 0.97
CA LEU A 44 -7.63 -0.30 1.56
C LEU A 44 -7.87 0.92 2.45
N LEU A 45 -7.68 0.77 3.75
CA LEU A 45 -7.66 1.87 4.71
C LEU A 45 -6.21 2.25 4.96
N ASN A 46 -5.79 3.42 4.50
CA ASN A 46 -4.47 4.00 4.69
C ASN A 46 -4.54 5.36 5.39
N ASN A 47 -5.61 5.62 6.16
CA ASN A 47 -5.78 6.87 6.90
C ASN A 47 -4.60 7.11 7.86
N THR A 48 -3.99 8.29 7.81
CA THR A 48 -2.73 8.63 8.53
C THR A 48 -1.59 7.62 8.36
N GLY A 49 -1.71 6.71 7.39
CA GLY A 49 -0.79 5.60 7.13
C GLY A 49 0.18 5.92 6.01
N ARG A 50 1.09 4.99 5.75
CA ARG A 50 2.12 5.16 4.72
C ARG A 50 2.29 3.89 3.89
N ILE A 51 2.22 4.03 2.57
CA ILE A 51 2.57 3.01 1.58
C ILE A 51 3.57 3.63 0.61
N VAL A 52 4.81 3.13 0.62
CA VAL A 52 5.88 3.66 -0.24
C VAL A 52 6.67 2.56 -0.91
N ALA A 53 6.89 2.70 -2.22
CA ALA A 53 7.88 1.95 -2.95
C ALA A 53 9.04 2.86 -3.37
N ALA A 54 10.28 2.41 -3.22
CA ALA A 54 11.44 3.13 -3.75
C ALA A 54 11.51 3.09 -5.28
N GLN A 55 10.87 2.09 -5.90
CA GLN A 55 10.74 1.94 -7.35
C GLN A 55 9.29 2.16 -7.79
N ASP A 56 8.63 1.17 -8.42
CA ASP A 56 7.24 1.29 -8.86
C ASP A 56 6.27 0.80 -7.77
N ALA A 57 5.10 1.43 -7.68
CA ALA A 57 4.01 0.98 -6.84
C ALA A 57 2.75 0.72 -7.68
N THR A 58 2.12 -0.43 -7.48
CA THR A 58 0.80 -0.76 -8.04
C THR A 58 -0.16 -1.06 -6.91
N LEU A 59 -1.24 -0.29 -6.80
CA LEU A 59 -2.35 -0.55 -5.89
C LEU A 59 -3.55 -0.98 -6.73
N ASN A 60 -3.96 -2.24 -6.59
CA ASN A 60 -5.18 -2.77 -7.17
C ASN A 60 -6.18 -2.99 -6.05
N VAL A 61 -7.06 -2.01 -5.85
CA VAL A 61 -7.97 -1.95 -4.71
C VAL A 61 -9.39 -1.66 -5.15
N GLY A 62 -10.40 -2.28 -4.56
CA GLY A 62 -11.80 -1.96 -4.88
C GLY A 62 -12.16 -0.54 -4.43
N SER A 63 -11.83 -0.21 -3.18
CA SER A 63 -11.90 1.14 -2.61
C SER A 63 -10.61 1.53 -1.88
N LEU A 64 -10.28 2.83 -1.90
CA LEU A 64 -9.16 3.42 -1.16
C LEU A 64 -9.62 4.56 -0.25
N ASP A 65 -9.31 4.47 1.04
CA ASP A 65 -9.30 5.62 1.95
C ASP A 65 -7.84 5.96 2.27
N ASN A 66 -7.36 7.08 1.73
CA ASN A 66 -6.01 7.60 2.00
C ASN A 66 -6.06 8.97 2.71
N THR A 67 -7.08 9.20 3.55
CA THR A 67 -7.25 10.46 4.27
C THR A 67 -6.05 10.74 5.18
N GLU A 68 -5.40 11.89 5.03
CA GLU A 68 -4.14 12.23 5.74
C GLU A 68 -3.01 11.17 5.61
N GLY A 69 -3.15 10.23 4.68
CA GLY A 69 -2.23 9.15 4.43
C GLY A 69 -1.30 9.45 3.26
N THR A 70 -0.24 8.67 3.13
CA THR A 70 0.70 8.76 1.99
C THR A 70 0.69 7.48 1.19
N VAL A 71 0.49 7.62 -0.12
CA VAL A 71 0.83 6.61 -1.13
C VAL A 71 1.84 7.24 -2.09
N ALA A 72 3.02 6.65 -2.21
CA ALA A 72 4.05 7.18 -3.11
C ALA A 72 4.90 6.06 -3.75
N ALA A 73 5.44 6.37 -4.92
CA ALA A 73 6.42 5.57 -5.63
C ALA A 73 7.60 6.45 -6.03
N GLY A 74 8.81 5.91 -6.02
CA GLY A 74 10.00 6.64 -6.50
C GLY A 74 10.02 6.79 -8.03
N ARG A 75 9.33 5.91 -8.74
CA ARG A 75 9.17 5.95 -10.21
C ARG A 75 7.70 6.10 -10.59
N ASN A 76 6.99 4.99 -10.81
CA ASN A 76 5.62 5.01 -11.31
C ASN A 76 4.64 4.57 -10.22
N LEU A 77 3.58 5.36 -10.02
CA LEU A 77 2.44 4.97 -9.19
C LEU A 77 1.24 4.64 -10.08
N ALA A 78 0.82 3.37 -10.06
CA ALA A 78 -0.39 2.91 -10.70
C ALA A 78 -1.45 2.61 -9.64
N LEU A 79 -2.58 3.33 -9.70
CA LEU A 79 -3.77 3.05 -8.90
C LEU A 79 -4.87 2.55 -9.84
N SER A 80 -5.41 1.38 -9.53
CA SER A 80 -6.60 0.86 -10.18
C SER A 80 -7.62 0.51 -9.10
N GLY A 81 -8.82 1.09 -9.20
CA GLY A 81 -9.91 0.81 -8.29
C GLY A 81 -11.24 1.36 -8.75
N GLY A 82 -12.31 0.92 -8.09
CA GLY A 82 -13.66 1.40 -8.34
C GLY A 82 -13.84 2.80 -7.77
N ASP A 83 -13.58 2.93 -6.47
CA ASP A 83 -13.74 4.17 -5.70
C ASP A 83 -12.40 4.58 -5.07
N ILE A 84 -11.85 5.72 -5.47
CA ILE A 84 -10.54 6.23 -4.99
C ILE A 84 -10.74 7.61 -4.36
#